data_AF-A0A1H0VNQ8-F1
#
_entry.id   AF-A0A1H0VNQ8-F1
#
_cell.length_a   1.000
_cell.length_b   1.000
_cell.length_c   1.000
_cell.angle_alpha   90.00
_cell.angle_beta   90.00
_cell.angle_gamma   90.00
#
_symmetry.space_group_name_H-M   'P 1'
#
loop_
_entity.id
_entity.type
_entity.pdbx_description
1 polymer ?
#
loop_
_entity_poly.entity_id
_entity_poly.type
_entity_poly.pdbx_seq_one_letter_code
_entity_poly.pdbx_strand_id
1 'polypeptide(L)' 'MSVVVLVLLLAVVMTALGVMAAMVVAQEPFYGVVGLFIICGPSSLLAVLHLAVA' A
#
# COMPACT_ATOMS: atom_id res chain seq x y z
N MET A 1 -6.56 -19.75 3.69
CA MET A 1 -5.82 -18.60 4.24
C MET A 1 -4.87 -17.97 3.23
N SER A 2 -3.96 -18.72 2.60
CA SER A 2 -2.96 -18.17 1.65
C SER A 2 -3.55 -17.48 0.42
N VAL A 3 -4.58 -18.04 -0.20
CA VAL A 3 -5.18 -17.50 -1.44
C VAL A 3 -5.80 -16.12 -1.21
N VAL A 4 -6.52 -15.92 -0.10
CA VAL A 4 -7.15 -14.63 0.23
C VAL A 4 -6.09 -13.55 0.45
N VAL A 5 -5.02 -13.88 1.17
CA VAL A 5 -3.89 -12.97 1.40
C VAL A 5 -3.19 -12.61 0.09
N LEU A 6 -3.00 -13.57 -0.81
CA LEU A 6 -2.41 -13.34 -2.13
C LEU A 6 -3.26 -12.39 -2.98
N VAL A 7 -4.58 -12.58 -2.98
CA VAL A 7 -5.52 -11.72 -3.72
C VAL A 7 -5.50 -10.29 -3.16
N LEU A 8 -5.50 -10.14 -1.84
CA LEU A 8 -5.39 -8.83 -1.19
C LEU A 8 -4.05 -8.15 -1.49
N LEU A 9 -2.95 -8.91 -1.49
CA LEU A 9 -1.63 -8.40 -1.85
C LEU A 9 -1.62 -7.86 -3.29
N LEU A 10 -2.17 -8.62 -4.24
CA LEU A 10 -2.28 -8.19 -5.63
C LEU A 10 -3.16 -6.93 -5.76
N ALA A 11 -4.29 -6.87 -5.05
CA ALA A 11 -5.15 -5.68 -5.05
C ALA A 11 -4.42 -4.43 -4.50
N VAL A 12 -3.64 -4.57 -3.44
CA VAL A 12 -2.83 -3.48 -2.86
C VAL A 12 -1.73 -3.02 -3.83
N VAL A 13 -1.04 -3.96 -4.47
CA VAL A 13 0.00 -3.63 -5.47
C VAL A 13 -0.61 -2.90 -6.66
N MET A 14 -1.73 -3.41 -7.20
CA MET A 14 -2.40 -2.81 -8.35
C MET A 14 -2.95 -1.40 -8.04
N THR A 15 -3.55 -1.22 -6.86
CA THR A 15 -4.05 0.09 -6.42
C THR A 15 -2.90 1.07 -6.22
N ALA A 16 -1.83 0.67 -5.54
CA ALA A 16 -0.69 1.55 -5.34
C ALA A 16 -0.02 1.96 -6.67
N LEU A 17 0.20 1.01 -7.58
CA LEU A 17 0.71 1.32 -8.92
C LEU A 17 -0.23 2.25 -9.70
N GLY A 18 -1.54 2.04 -9.63
CA GLY A 18 -2.52 2.90 -10.30
C GLY A 18 -2.50 4.34 -9.78
N VAL A 19 -2.41 4.52 -8.46
CA VAL A 19 -2.34 5.84 -7.84
C VAL A 19 -0.97 6.50 -8.10
N MET A 20 0.13 5.75 -8.12
CA MET A 20 1.44 6.28 -8.52
C MET A 20 1.49 6.64 -10.02
N ALA A 21 0.84 5.88 -10.89
CA ALA A 21 0.70 6.24 -12.30
C ALA A 21 -0.15 7.52 -12.46
N ALA A 22 -1.20 7.68 -11.66
CA ALA A 22 -2.01 8.90 -11.63
C ALA A 22 -1.20 10.12 -11.17
N MET A 23 -0.24 9.97 -10.25
CA MET A 23 0.71 11.03 -9.90
C MET A 23 1.51 11.51 -11.12
N VAL A 24 1.97 10.59 -11.97
CA VAL A 24 2.74 10.94 -13.17
C VAL A 24 1.88 11.67 -14.20
N VAL A 25 0.62 11.24 -14.37
CA VAL A 25 -0.31 11.82 -15.35
C VAL A 25 -0.87 13.16 -14.89
N ALA A 26 -1.30 13.27 -13.64
CA ALA A 26 -1.89 14.47 -13.08
C ALA A 26 -0.86 15.51 -12.62
N GLN A 27 0.41 15.10 -12.47
CA GLN A 27 1.50 15.89 -11.86
C GLN A 27 1.19 16.40 -10.44
N GLU A 28 0.16 15.85 -9.79
CA GLU A 28 -0.20 16.21 -8.42
C GLU A 28 0.51 15.26 -7.44
N PRO A 29 1.36 15.80 -6.54
CA PRO A 29 2.14 14.97 -5.61
C PRO A 29 1.27 14.21 -4.61
N PHE A 30 0.02 14.65 -4.41
CA PHE A 30 -0.93 14.06 -3.48
C PHE A 30 -1.21 12.58 -3.81
N TYR A 31 -1.34 12.22 -5.09
CA TYR A 31 -1.52 10.83 -5.49
C TYR A 31 -0.30 9.96 -5.13
N GLY A 32 0.92 10.50 -5.24
CA GLY A 32 2.13 9.81 -4.80
C GLY A 32 2.12 9.48 -3.31
N VAL A 33 1.70 10.45 -2.48
CA VAL A 33 1.59 10.27 -1.02
C VAL A 33 0.54 9.22 -0.67
N VAL A 34 -0.62 9.23 -1.34
CA VAL A 34 -1.68 8.23 -1.13
C VAL A 34 -1.21 6.83 -1.53
N GLY A 35 -0.53 6.69 -2.67
CA GLY A 35 0.05 5.41 -3.11
C GLY A 35 1.08 4.85 -2.13
N LEU A 36 1.97 5.72 -1.63
CA LEU A 36 2.95 5.36 -0.60
C LEU A 36 2.29 4.94 0.73
N PHE A 37 1.24 5.65 1.16
CA PHE A 37 0.50 5.30 2.37
C PHE A 37 -0.21 3.94 2.24
N ILE A 38 -0.78 3.64 1.07
CA ILE A 38 -1.44 2.35 0.80
C ILE A 38 -0.44 1.17 0.92
N ILE A 39 0.81 1.35 0.49
CA ILE A 39 1.85 0.31 0.62
C ILE A 39 2.44 0.27 2.03
N CYS A 40 2.92 1.42 2.52
CA CYS A 40 3.76 1.47 3.72
C CYS A 40 2.92 1.58 5.01
N GLY A 41 1.75 2.19 4.97
CA GLY A 41 0.87 2.38 6.13
C GLY A 41 0.48 1.07 6.81
N PRO A 42 -0.18 0.12 6.13
CA PRO A 42 -0.54 -1.15 6.74
C PRO A 42 0.68 -1.99 7.14
N SER A 43 1.76 -1.94 6.36
CA SER A 43 3.01 -2.68 6.61
C SER A 43 3.72 -2.21 7.88
N SER A 44 3.84 -0.89 8.05
CA SER A 44 4.45 -0.27 9.24
C SER A 44 3.60 -0.51 10.50
N LEU A 45 2.27 -0.41 10.39
CA LEU A 45 1.37 -0.74 11.48
C LEU A 45 1.52 -2.20 11.92
N LEU A 46 1.57 -3.13 10.95
CA LEU A 46 1.80 -4.55 11.23
C LEU A 46 3.15 -4.81 11.89
N ALA A 47 4.22 -4.13 11.45
CA ALA A 47 5.55 -4.28 12.02
C ALA A 47 5.61 -3.78 13.47
N VAL A 48 5.02 -2.62 13.76
CA VAL A 48 4.95 -2.08 15.14
C VAL A 48 4.09 -2.97 16.03
N LEU A 49 2.94 -3.44 15.54
CA LEU A 49 2.09 -4.36 16.29
C LEU A 49 2.80 -5.69 16.57
N HIS A 50 3.57 -6.23 15.61
CA HIS A 50 4.40 -7.41 15.85
C HIS A 50 5.45 -7.17 16.93
N LEU A 51 6.14 -6.02 16.89
CA LEU A 51 7.12 -5.65 17.92
C LEU A 51 6.51 -5.43 19.31
N ALA A 52 5.26 -4.96 19.38
CA ALA A 52 4.58 -4.71 20.65
C ALA A 52 3.99 -5.97 21.30
N VAL A 53 3.73 -7.01 20.49
CA VAL A 53 3.18 -8.31 20.94
C VAL A 53 4.29 -9.34 21.19
N ALA A 54 5.43 -9.24 20.50
CA ALA A 54 6.61 -10.10 20.68
C ALA A 54 7.43 -9.72 21.92
#